data_AF-A0A6A4HF79-F1
#
_entry.id   AF-A0A6A4HF79-F1
#
_cell.length_a   1.000
_cell.length_b   1.000
_cell.length_c   1.000
_cell.angle_alpha   90.00
_cell.angle_beta   90.00
_cell.angle_gamma   90.00
#
_symmetry.space_group_name_H-M   'P 1'
#
loop_
_entity.id
_entity.type
_entity.pdbx_description
1 polymer ?
#
loop_
_entity_poly.entity_id
_entity_poly.type
_entity_poly.pdbx_seq_one_letter_code
_entity_poly.pdbx_strand_id
1 'polypeptide(L)'
;LFLPSDFSASDQQKFRLLSLGNKQVQMLEVALDNIINTLQTTCKTLTAAYERKIKHARGQDANTRSNQEICSIEAKRETLIVDYMLFCDALHALGALD
;
A
#
# COMPACT_ATOMS: atom_id res chain seq x y z
N LEU A 1 -15.94 0.50 -13.32
CA LEU A 1 -16.72 1.64 -12.74
C LEU A 1 -18.15 1.19 -12.54
N PHE A 2 -18.57 0.97 -11.30
CA PHE A 2 -19.99 0.77 -10.98
C PHE A 2 -20.70 2.13 -11.13
N LEU A 3 -21.27 2.36 -12.30
CA LEU A 3 -22.06 3.56 -12.53
C LEU A 3 -23.50 3.31 -12.07
N PRO A 4 -24.13 4.31 -11.42
CA PRO A 4 -25.56 4.29 -11.17
C PRO A 4 -26.33 3.99 -12.47
N SER A 5 -27.43 3.24 -12.37
CA SER A 5 -28.20 2.80 -13.55
C SER A 5 -28.80 3.95 -14.37
N ASP A 6 -28.87 5.14 -13.78
CA ASP A 6 -29.29 6.41 -14.37
C ASP A 6 -28.21 7.05 -15.27
N PHE A 7 -26.97 6.54 -15.29
CA PHE A 7 -25.91 7.04 -16.15
C PHE A 7 -26.01 6.47 -17.57
N SER A 8 -26.53 7.28 -18.49
CA SER A 8 -26.62 6.91 -19.91
C SER A 8 -25.25 6.87 -20.58
N ALA A 9 -25.13 6.18 -21.73
CA ALA A 9 -23.91 6.20 -22.53
C ALA A 9 -23.53 7.63 -23.00
N SER A 10 -24.53 8.48 -23.23
CA SER A 10 -24.37 9.93 -23.47
C SER A 10 -23.67 10.62 -22.30
N ASP A 11 -24.10 10.34 -21.07
CA ASP A 11 -23.49 10.92 -19.86
C ASP A 11 -22.07 10.39 -19.66
N GLN A 12 -21.83 9.10 -19.90
CA GLN A 12 -20.48 8.54 -19.86
C GLN A 12 -19.52 9.24 -20.83
N GLN A 13 -19.99 9.59 -22.03
CA GLN A 13 -19.21 10.32 -23.02
C GLN A 13 -19.06 11.80 -22.66
N LYS A 14 -20.15 12.46 -22.24
CA LYS A 14 -20.18 13.87 -21.81
C LYS A 14 -19.22 14.13 -20.65
N PHE A 15 -19.19 13.23 -19.66
CA PHE A 15 -18.32 13.31 -18.50
C PHE A 15 -16.99 12.57 -18.69
N ARG A 16 -16.74 12.02 -19.88
CA ARG A 16 -15.49 11.31 -20.25
C ARG A 16 -15.09 10.21 -19.26
N LEU A 17 -16.07 9.49 -18.71
CA LEU A 17 -15.88 8.57 -17.58
C LEU A 17 -14.93 7.40 -17.91
N LEU A 18 -14.92 6.93 -19.16
CA LEU A 18 -13.96 5.92 -19.62
C LEU A 18 -12.52 6.43 -19.52
N SER A 19 -12.25 7.65 -19.97
CA SER A 19 -10.92 8.25 -19.88
C SER A 19 -10.49 8.50 -18.43
N LEU A 20 -11.45 8.80 -17.56
CA LEU A 20 -11.21 8.98 -16.13
C LEU A 20 -10.87 7.65 -15.45
N GLY A 21 -11.63 6.59 -15.75
CA GLY A 21 -11.34 5.23 -15.27
C GLY A 21 -9.95 4.75 -15.68
N ASN A 22 -9.56 4.95 -16.93
CA ASN A 22 -8.22 4.58 -17.40
C ASN A 22 -7.10 5.34 -16.69
N LYS A 23 -7.29 6.65 -16.43
CA LYS A 23 -6.34 7.43 -15.64
C LYS A 23 -6.26 6.94 -14.20
N GLN A 24 -7.39 6.57 -13.61
CA GLN A 24 -7.43 6.03 -12.26
C GLN A 24 -6.68 4.70 -12.17
N VAL A 25 -6.84 3.80 -13.16
CA VAL A 25 -6.05 2.56 -13.25
C VAL A 25 -4.56 2.88 -13.26
N GLN A 26 -4.10 3.76 -14.14
CA GLN A 26 -2.67 4.14 -14.22
C GLN A 26 -2.15 4.73 -12.90
N MET A 27 -2.93 5.58 -12.23
CA MET A 27 -2.55 6.14 -10.93
C MET A 27 -2.44 5.07 -9.85
N LEU A 28 -3.38 4.12 -9.82
CA LEU A 28 -3.38 3.01 -8.87
C LEU A 28 -2.23 2.03 -9.11
N GLU A 29 -1.90 1.73 -10.36
CA GLU A 29 -0.74 0.90 -10.72
C GLU A 29 0.57 1.53 -10.21
N VAL A 30 0.78 2.82 -10.49
CA VAL A 30 1.96 3.55 -9.98
C VAL A 30 1.97 3.60 -8.45
N ALA A 31 0.81 3.77 -7.81
CA ALA A 31 0.70 3.77 -6.37
C ALA A 31 1.04 2.39 -5.76
N LEU A 32 0.58 1.31 -6.38
CA LEU A 32 0.89 -0.07 -5.98
C LEU A 32 2.39 -0.35 -6.10
N ASP A 33 3.02 0.02 -7.21
CA ASP A 33 4.47 -0.13 -7.37
C ASP A 33 5.24 0.59 -6.26
N ASN A 34 4.82 1.81 -5.91
CA ASN A 34 5.41 2.56 -4.81
C ASN A 34 5.20 1.87 -3.45
N ILE A 35 4.01 1.31 -3.20
CA ILE A 35 3.71 0.56 -1.98
C ILE A 35 4.59 -0.70 -1.91
N ILE A 36 4.69 -1.48 -2.99
CA ILE A 36 5.51 -2.69 -3.05
C ILE A 36 6.97 -2.34 -2.73
N ASN A 37 7.52 -1.31 -3.37
CA ASN A 37 8.90 -0.86 -3.12
C ASN A 37 9.11 -0.40 -1.66
N THR A 38 8.12 0.31 -1.10
CA THR A 38 8.16 0.77 0.29
C THR A 38 8.05 -0.41 1.26
N LEU A 39 7.22 -1.40 0.97
CA LEU A 39 7.03 -2.61 1.77
C LEU A 39 8.32 -3.44 1.78
N GLN A 40 8.94 -3.66 0.61
CA GLN A 40 10.23 -4.34 0.50
C GLN A 40 11.32 -3.64 1.33
N THR A 41 11.40 -2.31 1.23
CA THR A 41 12.35 -1.51 2.01
C THR A 41 12.07 -1.63 3.51
N THR A 42 10.80 -1.55 3.91
CA THR A 42 10.36 -1.68 5.31
C THR A 42 10.72 -3.05 5.88
N CYS A 43 10.53 -4.12 5.11
CA CYS A 43 10.93 -5.47 5.51
C CYS A 43 12.45 -5.58 5.68
N LYS A 44 13.25 -5.00 4.77
CA LYS A 44 14.73 -4.95 4.92
C LYS A 44 15.14 -4.19 6.18
N THR A 45 14.50 -3.04 6.45
CA THR A 45 14.75 -2.25 7.67
C THR A 45 14.39 -3.04 8.92
N LEU A 46 13.28 -3.78 8.90
CA LEU A 46 12.84 -4.62 10.02
C LEU A 46 13.86 -5.72 10.31
N THR A 47 14.31 -6.45 9.29
CA THR A 47 15.36 -7.47 9.44
C THR A 47 16.63 -6.87 10.03
N ALA A 48 17.09 -5.73 9.51
CA ALA A 48 18.26 -5.04 10.04
C ALA A 48 18.06 -4.56 11.49
N ALA A 49 16.86 -4.13 11.88
CA ALA A 49 16.55 -3.75 13.26
C ALA A 49 16.62 -4.95 14.22
N TYR A 50 16.07 -6.10 13.82
CA TYR A 50 16.19 -7.35 14.59
C TYR A 50 17.65 -7.79 14.75
N GLU A 51 18.45 -7.78 13.68
CA GLU A 51 19.87 -8.11 13.75
C GLU A 51 20.65 -7.16 14.67
N ARG A 52 20.39 -5.85 14.58
CA ARG A 52 21.02 -4.84 15.44
C ARG A 52 20.66 -5.07 16.90
N LYS A 53 19.40 -5.37 17.21
CA LYS A 53 18.96 -5.69 18.57
C LYS A 53 19.75 -6.87 19.14
N ILE A 54 19.83 -7.98 18.41
CA ILE A 54 20.56 -9.19 18.84
C ILE A 54 22.04 -8.88 19.13
N LYS A 55 22.68 -8.08 18.28
CA LYS A 55 24.12 -7.79 18.40
C LYS A 55 24.45 -6.74 19.47
N HIS A 56 23.60 -5.72 19.64
CA HIS A 56 23.97 -4.49 20.34
C HIS A 56 23.08 -4.10 21.52
N ALA A 57 21.86 -4.65 21.64
CA ALA A 57 20.95 -4.29 22.74
C ALA A 57 21.15 -5.21 23.96
N ARG A 58 22.27 -5.05 24.68
CA ARG A 58 22.61 -5.89 25.85
C ARG A 58 22.01 -5.40 27.17
N GLY A 59 21.69 -4.11 27.27
CA GLY A 59 21.08 -3.50 28.45
C GLY A 59 19.55 -3.43 28.36
N GLN A 60 18.88 -3.26 29.51
CA GLN A 60 17.41 -3.16 29.57
C GLN A 60 16.89 -1.95 28.78
N ASP A 61 17.50 -0.78 28.94
CA ASP A 61 17.09 0.44 28.22
C ASP A 61 17.29 0.31 26.72
N ALA A 62 18.43 -0.25 26.29
CA ALA A 62 18.72 -0.51 24.89
C ALA A 62 17.72 -1.50 24.29
N ASN A 63 17.37 -2.57 25.01
CA ASN A 63 16.35 -3.54 24.59
C ASN A 63 14.98 -2.89 24.46
N THR A 64 14.58 -2.08 25.44
CA THR A 64 13.28 -1.40 25.43
C THR A 64 13.16 -0.49 24.21
N ARG A 65 14.21 0.32 23.94
CA ARG A 65 14.24 1.21 22.78
C ARG A 65 14.22 0.45 21.46
N SER A 66 15.04 -0.59 21.32
CA SER A 66 15.05 -1.42 20.10
C SER A 66 13.71 -2.13 19.87
N ASN A 67 13.04 -2.59 20.93
CA ASN A 67 11.71 -3.18 20.81
C ASN A 67 10.68 -2.15 20.32
N GLN A 68 10.70 -0.93 20.85
CA GLN A 68 9.81 0.14 20.39
C GLN A 68 10.04 0.50 18.92
N GLU A 69 11.30 0.58 18.47
CA GLU A 69 11.65 0.81 17.06
C GLU A 69 11.11 -0.32 16.17
N ILE A 70 11.32 -1.58 16.56
CA ILE A 70 10.81 -2.76 15.85
C ILE A 70 9.28 -2.71 15.75
N CYS A 71 8.57 -2.49 16.85
CA CYS A 71 7.10 -2.42 16.85
C CYS A 71 6.57 -1.29 15.95
N SER A 72 7.26 -0.14 15.92
CA SER A 72 6.89 0.97 15.01
C SER A 72 7.05 0.58 13.54
N ILE A 73 8.15 -0.10 13.19
CA ILE A 73 8.39 -0.61 11.83
C ILE A 73 7.36 -1.67 11.45
N GLU A 74 6.98 -2.56 12.38
CA GLU A 74 5.95 -3.58 12.16
C GLU A 74 4.56 -2.95 11.94
N ALA A 75 4.19 -1.95 12.74
CA ALA A 75 2.94 -1.21 12.54
C ALA A 75 2.89 -0.51 11.17
N LYS A 76 4.03 0.06 10.74
CA LYS A 76 4.14 0.64 9.39
C LYS A 76 3.98 -0.43 8.30
N ARG A 77 4.60 -1.60 8.46
CA ARG A 77 4.45 -2.73 7.52
C ARG A 77 2.98 -3.15 7.41
N GLU A 78 2.29 -3.27 8.54
CA GLU A 78 0.88 -3.66 8.56
C GLU A 78 -0.01 -2.65 7.81
N THR A 79 0.22 -1.36 8.04
CA THR A 79 -0.49 -0.28 7.32
C THR A 79 -0.26 -0.39 5.81
N LEU A 80 0.98 -0.63 5.38
CA LEU A 80 1.30 -0.79 3.95
C LEU A 80 0.65 -2.03 3.32
N ILE A 81 0.47 -3.11 4.08
CA ILE A 81 -0.25 -4.31 3.60
C ILE A 81 -1.73 -4.00 3.40
N VAL A 82 -2.35 -3.27 4.34
CA VAL A 82 -3.74 -2.84 4.22
C VAL A 82 -3.92 -1.91 3.00
N ASP A 83 -3.02 -0.94 2.82
CA ASP A 83 -3.07 -0.03 1.66
C ASP A 83 -2.87 -0.79 0.33
N TYR A 84 -1.97 -1.78 0.31
CA TYR A 84 -1.78 -2.66 -0.84
C TYR A 84 -3.07 -3.40 -1.20
N MET A 85 -3.70 -4.05 -0.22
CA MET A 85 -4.96 -4.78 -0.43
C MET A 85 -6.07 -3.86 -0.94
N LEU A 86 -6.21 -2.67 -0.34
CA LEU A 86 -7.20 -1.68 -0.75
C LEU A 86 -7.03 -1.27 -2.23
N PHE A 87 -5.80 -1.10 -2.69
CA PHE A 87 -5.54 -0.72 -4.08
C PHE A 87 -5.71 -1.89 -5.05
N CYS A 88 -5.39 -3.11 -4.65
CA CYS A 88 -5.73 -4.31 -5.42
C CYS A 88 -7.26 -4.44 -5.59
N ASP A 89 -8.03 -4.28 -4.51
CA ASP A 89 -9.49 -4.30 -4.56
C ASP A 89 -10.05 -3.21 -5.48
N ALA A 90 -9.47 -2.01 -5.44
CA ALA A 90 -9.85 -0.91 -6.31
C ALA A 90 -9.57 -1.21 -7.80
N LEU A 91 -8.41 -1.80 -8.13
CA LEU A 91 -8.10 -2.22 -9.49
C LEU A 91 -9.00 -3.36 -9.97
N HIS A 92 -9.30 -4.34 -9.10
CA HIS A 92 -10.24 -5.41 -9.41
C HIS A 92 -11.65 -4.86 -9.70
N ALA A 93 -12.13 -3.90 -8.90
CA ALA A 93 -13.40 -3.20 -9.13
C ALA A 93 -13.43 -2.36 -10.42
N LEU A 94 -12.26 -1.98 -10.94
CA LEU A 94 -12.09 -1.31 -12.23
C LEU A 94 -11.94 -2.30 -13.39
N GLY A 95 -11.84 -3.60 -13.13
CA GLY A 95 -11.61 -4.64 -14.14
C GLY A 95 -10.19 -4.63 -14.70
N ALA A 96 -9.23 -4.12 -13.94
CA ALA A 96 -7.81 -4.02 -14.33
C ALA A 96 -6.93 -5.12 -13.70
N LEU A 97 -7.51 -5.95 -12.84
CA LEU A 97 -6.87 -7.14 -12.26
C LEU A 97 -7.78 -8.35 -12.53
N ASP A 98 -7.23 -9.36 -13.22
CA ASP A 98 -7.90 -10.65 -13.47
C ASP A 98 -8.08 -11.47 -12.19
#